data_AF-A0A812ND40-F1
#
_entry.id   AF-A0A812ND40-F1
#
_cell.length_a   1.000
_cell.length_b   1.000
_cell.length_c   1.000
_cell.angle_alpha   90.00
_cell.angle_beta   90.00
_cell.angle_gamma   90.00
#
_symmetry.space_group_name_H-M   'P 1'
#
loop_
_entity.id
_entity.type
_entity.pdbx_description
1 polymer ?
#
loop_
_entity_poly.entity_id
_entity_poly.type
_entity_poly.pdbx_seq_one_letter_code
_entity_poly.pdbx_strand_id
1 'polypeptide(L)'
;MKAKPLFPAPKRGKHRVQRRPASKNYVPVPYVRHGILSANNKGFRQRWGESIQHLMSLKGRRLITHLQKDKILPSWQGRQCPRCAKGVLGTLNYVKAKKIWAYRCNHKHCHKFLQPHDYHPVFFTSAGNSSTSLGKQAAALCCATANVPCQSTHLILDMDHKPVEKKITYGGNWEDVEVDFFDLGKLTDESLGPRNTKWEQWGGLVQRGCPSSLCLFRLNPKLTTKRAPGPGPIKKVDWAVIAKKHLANRKVVLHSDGARAYTLKIPQVKHCNVVHKKKKVTVNGKAQWVKPHYTKVYTIKLPDRRRLKVKSGTQVIDRFWGTLRTVLKNSSRVPGSQQLVRKIRSAQFTYWNRNSNMWKATGRMIHSLFQIN
;
A
#
# COMPACT_ATOMS: atom_id res chain seq x y z
N MET A 1 -33.23 -42.99 14.58
CA MET A 1 -32.30 -43.17 13.44
C MET A 1 -31.51 -41.87 13.22
N LYS A 2 -30.17 -41.90 13.24
CA LYS A 2 -29.35 -40.69 13.02
C LYS A 2 -29.31 -40.37 11.53
N ALA A 3 -29.66 -39.14 11.15
CA ALA A 3 -29.66 -38.67 9.76
C ALA A 3 -28.26 -38.83 9.13
N LYS A 4 -28.21 -39.43 7.94
CA LYS A 4 -26.98 -39.57 7.15
C LYS A 4 -26.55 -38.18 6.64
N PRO A 5 -25.25 -37.82 6.71
CA PRO A 5 -24.77 -36.55 6.19
C PRO A 5 -24.86 -36.52 4.66
N LEU A 6 -25.24 -35.37 4.10
CA LEU A 6 -25.27 -35.13 2.65
C LEU A 6 -23.88 -35.34 2.02
N PHE A 7 -23.88 -36.06 0.89
CA PHE A 7 -22.70 -36.34 0.09
C PHE A 7 -22.47 -35.22 -0.95
N PRO A 8 -21.21 -34.86 -1.27
CA PRO A 8 -19.97 -35.39 -0.72
C PRO A 8 -19.70 -34.88 0.70
N ALA A 9 -19.27 -35.80 1.57
CA ALA A 9 -18.87 -35.46 2.92
C ALA A 9 -17.71 -34.45 2.89
N PRO A 10 -17.79 -33.32 3.63
CA PRO A 10 -16.73 -32.32 3.62
C PRO A 10 -15.40 -32.92 4.13
N LYS A 11 -14.30 -32.65 3.40
CA LYS A 11 -12.95 -33.16 3.70
C LYS A 11 -12.60 -32.99 5.19
N ARG A 12 -12.25 -34.11 5.85
CA ARG A 12 -11.72 -34.18 7.23
C ARG A 12 -10.49 -33.26 7.34
N GLY A 13 -10.68 -32.08 7.92
CA GLY A 13 -9.64 -31.05 8.02
C GLY A 13 -10.16 -29.62 8.12
N LYS A 14 -11.44 -29.38 7.78
CA LYS A 14 -12.08 -28.05 7.94
C LYS A 14 -12.88 -27.87 9.24
N HIS A 15 -12.90 -28.86 10.14
CA HIS A 15 -13.24 -28.60 11.54
C HIS A 15 -12.05 -27.89 12.20
N ARG A 16 -11.93 -26.56 11.97
CA ARG A 16 -11.27 -25.73 12.96
C ARG A 16 -12.00 -26.00 14.27
N VAL A 17 -11.30 -26.62 15.22
CA VAL A 17 -11.79 -26.79 16.58
C VAL A 17 -12.30 -25.43 17.05
N GLN A 18 -13.62 -25.23 17.03
CA GLN A 18 -14.27 -24.17 17.77
C GLN A 18 -14.08 -24.56 19.23
N ARG A 19 -12.93 -24.17 19.80
CA ARG A 19 -12.71 -24.30 21.23
C ARG A 19 -13.78 -23.46 21.89
N ARG A 20 -14.75 -24.12 22.54
CA ARG A 20 -15.74 -23.44 23.38
C ARG A 20 -14.98 -22.61 24.42
N PRO A 21 -15.38 -21.35 24.67
CA PRO A 21 -14.75 -20.55 25.71
C PRO A 21 -14.88 -21.27 27.05
N ALA A 22 -13.82 -21.25 27.86
CA ALA A 22 -13.79 -21.91 29.17
C ALA A 22 -14.79 -21.32 30.19
N SER A 23 -15.38 -20.16 29.89
CA SER A 23 -16.35 -19.46 30.73
C SER A 23 -17.50 -18.92 29.89
N LYS A 24 -18.73 -19.03 30.43
CA LYS A 24 -19.96 -18.48 29.84
C LYS A 24 -19.93 -16.93 29.76
N ASN A 25 -19.10 -16.27 30.56
CA ASN A 25 -18.97 -14.81 30.63
C ASN A 25 -17.74 -14.27 29.86
N TYR A 26 -17.17 -15.06 28.93
CA TYR A 26 -16.03 -14.63 28.14
C TYR A 26 -16.43 -13.57 27.11
N VAL A 27 -16.07 -12.31 27.37
CA VAL A 27 -16.18 -11.25 26.36
C VAL A 27 -14.93 -11.28 25.46
N PRO A 28 -15.06 -11.62 24.17
CA PRO A 28 -13.92 -11.72 23.27
C PRO A 28 -13.32 -10.34 23.01
N VAL A 29 -12.02 -10.19 23.28
CA VAL A 29 -11.28 -8.96 22.92
C VAL A 29 -11.02 -8.97 21.40
N PRO A 30 -11.60 -8.00 20.64
CA PRO A 30 -11.41 -7.93 19.21
C PRO A 30 -9.96 -7.57 18.89
N TYR A 31 -9.48 -8.04 17.73
CA TYR A 31 -8.11 -7.75 17.30
C TYR A 31 -7.97 -6.34 16.72
N VAL A 32 -9.01 -5.87 16.02
CA VAL A 32 -9.13 -4.51 15.48
C VAL A 32 -10.23 -3.81 16.29
N ARG A 33 -9.89 -2.76 17.06
CA ARG A 33 -10.85 -2.01 17.88
C ARG A 33 -11.51 -0.84 17.13
N HIS A 34 -10.83 -0.32 16.11
CA HIS A 34 -11.25 0.88 15.37
C HIS A 34 -11.10 0.66 13.86
N GLY A 35 -11.85 1.42 13.06
CA GLY A 35 -11.79 1.38 11.59
C GLY A 35 -12.56 0.22 10.98
N ILE A 36 -12.30 -0.04 9.70
CA ILE A 36 -13.07 -1.00 8.90
C ILE A 36 -12.40 -2.37 9.00
N LEU A 37 -13.15 -3.37 9.46
CA LEU A 37 -12.71 -4.77 9.39
C LEU A 37 -12.47 -5.13 7.92
N SER A 38 -11.32 -5.74 7.64
CA SER A 38 -11.02 -6.15 6.27
C SER A 38 -12.01 -7.23 5.84
N ALA A 39 -12.97 -6.86 4.99
CA ALA A 39 -13.88 -7.81 4.37
C ALA A 39 -13.09 -8.72 3.41
N ASN A 40 -13.50 -9.98 3.30
CA ASN A 40 -13.07 -10.83 2.20
C ASN A 40 -13.66 -10.24 0.91
N ASN A 41 -12.83 -9.66 0.04
CA ASN A 41 -13.30 -9.09 -1.22
C ASN A 41 -14.03 -10.16 -2.05
N LYS A 42 -15.34 -9.97 -2.26
CA LYS A 42 -16.11 -10.72 -3.25
C LYS A 42 -15.88 -10.06 -4.62
N GLY A 43 -15.47 -10.85 -5.61
CA GLY A 43 -15.35 -10.46 -7.02
C GLY A 43 -14.02 -9.79 -7.43
N PHE A 44 -13.16 -10.52 -8.14
CA PHE A 44 -11.89 -9.99 -8.66
C PHE A 44 -12.07 -8.79 -9.62
N ARG A 45 -13.15 -8.76 -10.42
CA ARG A 45 -13.46 -7.67 -11.36
C ARG A 45 -13.85 -6.35 -10.68
N GLN A 46 -14.64 -6.41 -9.60
CA GLN A 46 -15.08 -5.20 -8.87
C GLN A 46 -13.92 -4.45 -8.19
N ARG A 47 -12.85 -5.18 -7.85
CA ARG A 47 -11.65 -4.61 -7.22
C ARG A 47 -10.91 -3.63 -8.12
N TRP A 48 -10.72 -4.00 -9.39
CA TRP A 48 -9.96 -3.18 -10.33
C TRP A 48 -10.83 -2.11 -10.96
N GLY A 49 -12.11 -2.41 -11.20
CA GLY A 49 -13.12 -1.44 -11.58
C GLY A 49 -13.18 -1.08 -13.05
N GLU A 50 -12.14 -1.43 -13.82
CA GLU A 50 -11.99 -1.08 -15.22
C GLU A 50 -11.30 -2.23 -15.97
N SER A 51 -11.45 -2.29 -17.29
CA SER A 51 -10.76 -3.28 -18.14
C SER A 51 -10.03 -2.62 -19.30
N ILE A 52 -8.90 -3.21 -19.70
CA ILE A 52 -8.12 -2.74 -20.86
C ILE A 52 -8.99 -2.78 -22.13
N GLN A 53 -9.77 -3.84 -22.32
CA GLN A 53 -10.67 -4.01 -23.47
C GLN A 53 -11.71 -2.89 -23.54
N HIS A 54 -12.28 -2.50 -22.39
CA HIS A 54 -13.24 -1.39 -22.34
C HIS A 54 -12.56 -0.05 -22.63
N LEU A 55 -11.40 0.24 -22.03
CA LEU A 55 -10.66 1.48 -22.30
C LEU A 55 -10.24 1.61 -23.78
N MET A 56 -9.83 0.50 -24.39
CA MET A 56 -9.40 0.45 -25.80
C MET A 56 -10.57 0.54 -26.79
N SER A 57 -11.78 0.13 -26.40
CA SER A 57 -12.96 0.25 -27.25
C SER A 57 -13.51 1.68 -27.30
N LEU A 58 -13.25 2.49 -26.26
CA LEU A 58 -13.64 3.89 -26.21
C LEU A 58 -12.75 4.75 -27.12
N LYS A 59 -13.38 5.57 -27.97
CA LYS A 59 -12.69 6.48 -28.90
C LYS A 59 -13.12 7.93 -28.71
N GLY A 60 -12.20 8.87 -28.99
CA GLY A 60 -12.48 10.31 -29.04
C GLY A 60 -13.15 10.86 -27.78
N ARG A 61 -14.27 11.56 -27.95
CA ARG A 61 -15.03 12.19 -26.85
C ARG A 61 -15.48 11.20 -25.78
N ARG A 62 -15.90 9.99 -26.17
CA ARG A 62 -16.36 8.98 -25.20
C ARG A 62 -15.26 8.59 -24.20
N LEU A 63 -14.04 8.39 -24.70
CA LEU A 63 -12.88 8.11 -23.85
C LEU A 63 -12.57 9.30 -22.93
N ILE A 64 -12.57 10.52 -23.46
CA ILE A 64 -12.29 11.74 -22.67
C ILE A 64 -13.33 11.89 -21.55
N THR A 65 -14.62 11.79 -21.87
CA THR A 65 -15.70 11.91 -20.88
C THR A 65 -15.61 10.82 -19.82
N HIS A 66 -15.27 9.57 -20.20
CA HIS A 66 -15.07 8.48 -19.25
C HIS A 66 -13.92 8.76 -18.27
N LEU A 67 -12.76 9.16 -18.79
CA LEU A 67 -11.60 9.50 -17.97
C LEU A 67 -11.82 10.73 -17.09
N GLN A 68 -12.61 11.71 -17.54
CA GLN A 68 -13.02 12.87 -16.72
C GLN A 68 -13.97 12.47 -15.60
N LYS A 69 -14.94 11.59 -15.87
CA LYS A 69 -15.87 11.04 -14.87
C LYS A 69 -15.11 10.34 -13.74
N ASP A 70 -14.06 9.61 -14.08
CA ASP A 70 -13.22 8.90 -13.10
C ASP A 70 -12.11 9.76 -12.47
N LYS A 71 -12.09 11.07 -12.77
CA LYS A 71 -11.09 12.03 -12.29
C LYS A 71 -9.65 11.69 -12.69
N ILE A 72 -9.48 10.88 -13.74
CA ILE A 72 -8.18 10.63 -14.36
C ILE A 72 -7.76 11.88 -15.13
N LEU A 73 -8.65 12.42 -15.97
CA LEU A 73 -8.43 13.69 -16.67
C LEU A 73 -9.14 14.86 -15.98
N PRO A 74 -8.55 16.07 -15.96
CA PRO A 74 -9.28 17.27 -15.56
C PRO A 74 -10.30 17.68 -16.64
N SER A 75 -11.33 18.40 -16.22
CA SER A 75 -12.13 19.22 -17.13
C SER A 75 -11.57 20.64 -17.13
N TRP A 76 -11.16 21.10 -18.31
CA TRP A 76 -10.64 22.46 -18.49
C TRP A 76 -11.73 23.48 -18.77
N GLN A 77 -12.97 23.05 -19.01
CA GLN A 77 -14.09 23.95 -19.29
C GLN A 77 -14.28 24.93 -18.14
N GLY A 78 -14.38 26.23 -18.46
CA GLY A 78 -14.55 27.30 -17.48
C GLY A 78 -13.30 27.62 -16.65
N ARG A 79 -12.18 26.92 -16.86
CA ARG A 79 -10.93 27.22 -16.16
C ARG A 79 -10.13 28.30 -16.87
N GLN A 80 -9.30 29.01 -16.11
CA GLN A 80 -8.33 29.94 -16.62
C GLN A 80 -7.30 29.21 -17.51
N CYS A 81 -6.95 29.82 -18.63
CA CYS A 81 -6.07 29.23 -19.62
C CYS A 81 -4.64 29.15 -19.07
N PRO A 82 -4.02 27.96 -18.96
CA PRO A 82 -2.69 27.81 -18.39
C PRO A 82 -1.58 28.42 -19.28
N ARG A 83 -1.88 28.75 -20.54
CA ARG A 83 -0.91 29.36 -21.46
C ARG A 83 -0.82 30.87 -21.36
N CYS A 84 -1.95 31.55 -21.19
CA CYS A 84 -1.99 33.02 -21.19
C CYS A 84 -2.38 33.61 -19.84
N ALA A 85 -2.83 32.79 -18.89
CA ALA A 85 -3.31 33.20 -17.57
C ALA A 85 -4.39 34.31 -17.58
N LYS A 86 -5.02 34.60 -18.73
CA LYS A 86 -6.01 35.70 -18.86
C LYS A 86 -7.36 35.21 -19.37
N GLY A 87 -7.35 34.33 -20.37
CA GLY A 87 -8.59 33.81 -20.95
C GLY A 87 -9.18 32.65 -20.18
N VAL A 88 -10.46 32.40 -20.44
CA VAL A 88 -11.20 31.24 -19.96
C VAL A 88 -11.35 30.24 -21.11
N LEU A 89 -11.24 28.96 -20.79
CA LEU A 89 -11.39 27.87 -21.75
C LEU A 89 -12.86 27.53 -21.94
N GLY A 90 -13.31 27.50 -23.20
CA GLY A 90 -14.69 27.21 -23.58
C GLY A 90 -15.09 25.74 -23.44
N THR A 91 -16.11 25.31 -24.19
CA THR A 91 -16.54 23.91 -24.24
C THR A 91 -15.56 23.04 -25.02
N LEU A 92 -15.53 21.74 -24.70
CA LEU A 92 -14.74 20.75 -25.43
C LEU A 92 -15.35 20.52 -26.82
N ASN A 93 -14.61 20.84 -27.87
CA ASN A 93 -15.07 20.70 -29.25
C ASN A 93 -14.08 19.94 -30.14
N TYR A 94 -14.58 19.32 -31.20
CA TYR A 94 -13.75 18.65 -32.18
C TYR A 94 -13.24 19.65 -33.22
N VAL A 95 -11.92 19.80 -33.31
CA VAL A 95 -11.25 20.69 -34.25
C VAL A 95 -10.91 19.90 -35.51
N LYS A 96 -11.77 20.00 -36.54
CA LYS A 96 -11.65 19.24 -37.81
C LYS A 96 -10.25 19.34 -38.44
N ALA A 97 -9.70 20.56 -38.53
CA ALA A 97 -8.40 20.82 -39.15
C ALA A 97 -7.23 20.05 -38.50
N LYS A 98 -7.32 19.79 -37.19
CA LYS A 98 -6.28 19.08 -36.43
C LYS A 98 -6.67 17.65 -36.07
N LYS A 99 -7.90 17.24 -36.37
CA LYS A 99 -8.50 15.94 -35.99
C LYS A 99 -8.38 15.63 -34.48
N ILE A 100 -8.48 16.66 -33.63
CA ILE A 100 -8.37 16.53 -32.17
C ILE A 100 -9.59 17.09 -31.44
N TRP A 101 -9.81 16.61 -30.22
CA TRP A 101 -10.74 17.24 -29.26
C TRP A 101 -9.96 18.23 -28.38
N ALA A 102 -10.39 19.49 -28.36
CA ALA A 102 -9.70 20.54 -27.62
C ALA A 102 -10.64 21.61 -27.08
N TYR A 103 -10.17 22.30 -26.04
CA TYR A 103 -10.75 23.50 -25.47
C TYR A 103 -10.12 24.73 -26.13
N ARG A 104 -10.92 25.70 -26.55
CA ARG A 104 -10.41 26.97 -27.11
C ARG A 104 -10.39 28.06 -26.04
N CYS A 105 -9.30 28.80 -25.95
CA CYS A 105 -9.23 30.00 -25.13
C CYS A 105 -10.03 31.16 -25.74
N ASN A 106 -10.86 31.83 -24.95
CA ASN A 106 -11.68 32.96 -25.39
C ASN A 106 -10.93 34.31 -25.44
N HIS A 107 -9.71 34.40 -24.90
CA HIS A 107 -8.95 35.65 -24.90
C HIS A 107 -8.48 36.00 -26.32
N LYS A 108 -8.77 37.24 -26.75
CA LYS A 108 -8.54 37.75 -28.11
C LYS A 108 -7.10 37.53 -28.61
N HIS A 109 -6.10 37.66 -27.74
CA HIS A 109 -4.68 37.49 -28.10
C HIS A 109 -4.14 36.07 -27.86
N CYS A 110 -4.95 35.13 -27.37
CA CYS A 110 -4.51 33.76 -27.14
C CYS A 110 -5.08 32.81 -28.18
N HIS A 111 -6.41 32.63 -28.19
CA HIS A 111 -7.15 31.68 -29.05
C HIS A 111 -6.56 30.27 -29.19
N LYS A 112 -5.62 29.87 -28.32
CA LYS A 112 -4.95 28.58 -28.41
C LYS A 112 -5.91 27.46 -28.03
N PHE A 113 -5.68 26.31 -28.66
CA PHE A 113 -6.37 25.07 -28.38
C PHE A 113 -5.57 24.28 -27.34
N LEU A 114 -6.27 23.77 -26.33
CA LEU A 114 -5.74 22.95 -25.25
C LEU A 114 -6.41 21.56 -25.30
N GLN A 115 -5.64 20.48 -25.40
CA GLN A 115 -6.18 19.13 -25.33
C GLN A 115 -6.50 18.74 -23.86
N PRO A 116 -7.43 17.80 -23.62
CA PRO A 116 -7.79 17.37 -22.27
C PRO A 116 -6.62 16.87 -21.40
N HIS A 117 -5.59 16.30 -22.02
CA HIS A 117 -4.42 15.75 -21.34
C HIS A 117 -3.19 16.67 -21.42
N ASP A 118 -3.33 17.90 -21.92
CA ASP A 118 -2.25 18.89 -21.85
C ASP A 118 -1.93 19.19 -20.36
N TYR A 119 -0.63 19.31 -20.06
CA TYR A 119 -0.11 19.53 -18.70
C TYR A 119 -0.45 18.42 -17.69
N HIS A 120 -0.75 17.21 -18.17
CA HIS A 120 -1.05 16.07 -17.31
C HIS A 120 0.22 15.42 -16.76
N PRO A 121 0.30 15.10 -15.45
CA PRO A 121 1.52 14.54 -14.84
C PRO A 121 1.85 13.11 -15.29
N VAL A 122 0.90 12.43 -15.94
CA VAL A 122 1.03 11.04 -16.39
C VAL A 122 0.85 10.89 -17.91
N PHE A 123 0.13 11.79 -18.56
CA PHE A 123 -0.22 11.66 -19.96
C PHE A 123 0.47 12.78 -20.72
N PHE A 124 0.92 12.48 -21.93
CA PHE A 124 1.69 13.41 -22.73
C PHE A 124 1.12 13.49 -24.14
N THR A 125 1.14 14.69 -24.70
CA THR A 125 0.91 14.90 -26.12
C THR A 125 2.18 14.57 -26.90
N SER A 126 2.05 13.80 -27.96
CA SER A 126 3.11 13.58 -28.95
C SER A 126 2.55 13.72 -30.36
N ALA A 127 3.42 14.05 -31.32
CA ALA A 127 3.12 14.15 -32.73
C ALA A 127 4.00 13.16 -33.52
N GLY A 128 3.49 12.68 -34.66
CA GLY A 128 4.20 11.73 -35.53
C GLY A 128 3.75 10.27 -35.37
N ASN A 129 4.35 9.40 -36.18
CA ASN A 129 3.97 7.98 -36.29
C ASN A 129 4.28 7.15 -35.04
N SER A 130 5.22 7.60 -34.21
CA SER A 130 5.57 6.97 -32.92
C SER A 130 4.75 7.50 -31.73
N SER A 131 3.66 8.24 -32.00
CA SER A 131 2.82 8.81 -30.93
C SER A 131 1.93 7.76 -30.27
N THR A 132 1.97 7.71 -28.94
CA THR A 132 1.09 6.84 -28.16
C THR A 132 -0.28 7.50 -27.98
N SER A 133 -1.33 6.88 -28.50
CA SER A 133 -2.70 7.40 -28.36
C SER A 133 -3.14 7.48 -26.88
N LEU A 134 -4.03 8.41 -26.55
CA LEU A 134 -4.58 8.56 -25.20
C LEU A 134 -5.21 7.25 -24.68
N GLY A 135 -5.83 6.46 -25.56
CA GLY A 135 -6.38 5.14 -25.22
C GLY A 135 -5.29 4.15 -24.78
N LYS A 136 -4.18 4.09 -25.53
CA LYS A 136 -3.00 3.27 -25.16
C LYS A 136 -2.38 3.78 -23.85
N GLN A 137 -2.23 5.10 -23.67
CA GLN A 137 -1.73 5.68 -22.41
C GLN A 137 -2.64 5.35 -21.21
N ALA A 138 -3.96 5.43 -21.36
CA ALA A 138 -4.92 5.06 -20.32
C ALA A 138 -4.90 3.55 -20.02
N ALA A 139 -4.77 2.70 -21.04
CA ALA A 139 -4.59 1.26 -20.87
C ALA A 139 -3.29 0.94 -20.12
N ALA A 140 -2.19 1.65 -20.42
CA ALA A 140 -0.92 1.47 -19.72
C ALA A 140 -1.02 1.89 -18.24
N LEU A 141 -1.74 2.98 -17.95
CA LEU A 141 -2.07 3.35 -16.58
C LEU A 141 -2.93 2.28 -15.88
N CYS A 142 -3.86 1.64 -16.58
CA CYS A 142 -4.66 0.54 -16.04
C CYS A 142 -3.79 -0.69 -15.71
N CYS A 143 -2.87 -1.06 -16.61
CA CYS A 143 -1.86 -2.10 -16.37
C CYS A 143 -0.99 -1.78 -15.14
N ALA A 144 -0.49 -0.54 -15.06
CA ALA A 144 0.30 -0.08 -13.91
C ALA A 144 -0.50 -0.15 -12.60
N THR A 145 -1.76 0.29 -12.63
CA THR A 145 -2.70 0.21 -11.50
C THR A 145 -2.91 -1.23 -11.05
N ALA A 146 -2.96 -2.17 -12.00
CA ALA A 146 -3.11 -3.60 -11.74
C ALA A 146 -1.80 -4.32 -11.35
N ASN A 147 -0.68 -3.61 -11.23
CA ASN A 147 0.66 -4.18 -11.05
C ASN A 147 1.05 -5.21 -12.13
N VAL A 148 0.56 -5.03 -13.35
CA VAL A 148 1.09 -5.80 -14.49
C VAL A 148 2.57 -5.42 -14.65
N PRO A 149 3.50 -6.39 -14.73
CA PRO A 149 4.90 -6.10 -14.94
C PRO A 149 5.08 -5.20 -16.17
N CYS A 150 5.96 -4.19 -16.09
CA CYS A 150 6.22 -3.31 -17.23
C CYS A 150 6.72 -4.05 -18.47
N GLN A 151 7.48 -5.11 -18.24
CA GLN A 151 7.91 -6.06 -19.27
C GLN A 151 6.74 -6.80 -19.95
N SER A 152 5.60 -6.93 -19.29
CA SER A 152 4.38 -7.46 -19.92
C SER A 152 3.52 -6.34 -20.48
N THR A 153 3.60 -5.13 -19.91
CA THR A 153 2.79 -3.98 -20.33
C THR A 153 3.19 -3.48 -21.71
N HIS A 154 4.49 -3.43 -22.03
CA HIS A 154 4.93 -3.12 -23.40
C HIS A 154 4.60 -4.26 -24.38
N LEU A 155 4.56 -5.52 -23.96
CA LEU A 155 4.10 -6.60 -24.84
C LEU A 155 2.58 -6.57 -25.08
N ILE A 156 1.80 -6.13 -24.08
CA ILE A 156 0.34 -6.02 -24.18
C ILE A 156 -0.08 -4.73 -24.90
N LEU A 157 0.68 -3.64 -24.77
CA LEU A 157 0.28 -2.28 -25.18
C LEU A 157 1.32 -1.49 -25.98
N ASP A 158 2.55 -1.99 -26.13
CA ASP A 158 3.65 -1.41 -26.90
C ASP A 158 4.12 -0.02 -26.38
N MET A 159 4.66 0.05 -25.14
CA MET A 159 4.91 1.32 -24.40
C MET A 159 5.99 1.31 -23.28
N ASP A 160 6.59 2.48 -22.98
CA ASP A 160 7.63 2.75 -21.94
C ASP A 160 7.15 3.53 -20.65
N HIS A 161 7.96 3.61 -19.55
CA HIS A 161 7.45 3.65 -18.14
C HIS A 161 7.94 4.79 -17.14
N LYS A 162 7.08 5.21 -16.14
CA LYS A 162 7.33 5.54 -14.64
C LYS A 162 6.22 6.38 -13.87
N PRO A 163 5.92 6.16 -12.54
CA PRO A 163 5.41 7.23 -11.60
C PRO A 163 5.71 7.11 -10.04
N VAL A 164 5.05 7.94 -9.16
CA VAL A 164 5.48 8.61 -7.86
C VAL A 164 4.58 8.35 -6.57
N GLU A 165 4.99 8.82 -5.36
CA GLU A 165 4.50 8.55 -3.96
C GLU A 165 3.62 9.63 -3.21
N LYS A 166 3.01 9.29 -2.04
CA LYS A 166 2.18 10.13 -1.12
C LYS A 166 2.66 10.16 0.37
N LYS A 167 2.15 11.12 1.18
CA LYS A 167 2.45 11.36 2.63
C LYS A 167 1.29 10.95 3.58
N ILE A 168 1.58 10.43 4.79
CA ILE A 168 0.60 9.89 5.79
C ILE A 168 0.84 10.41 7.22
N THR A 169 -0.23 10.55 8.02
CA THR A 169 -0.23 10.87 9.47
C THR A 169 -1.01 9.83 10.31
N TYR A 170 -0.73 9.74 11.62
CA TYR A 170 -1.36 8.85 12.62
C TYR A 170 -1.82 9.61 13.87
N GLY A 171 -2.86 9.15 14.57
CA GLY A 171 -3.23 9.57 15.93
C GLY A 171 -4.62 10.22 16.08
N GLY A 172 -5.16 10.20 17.30
CA GLY A 172 -6.43 10.84 17.68
C GLY A 172 -7.00 10.34 19.02
N ASN A 173 -7.37 9.05 19.09
CA ASN A 173 -8.05 8.43 20.26
C ASN A 173 -7.47 7.04 20.62
N TRP A 174 -6.28 6.95 21.21
CA TRP A 174 -5.64 5.67 21.65
C TRP A 174 -5.73 4.55 20.61
N GLU A 175 -5.23 4.87 19.42
CA GLU A 175 -5.31 4.00 18.25
C GLU A 175 -4.29 2.86 18.30
N ASP A 176 -4.66 1.69 17.78
CA ASP A 176 -3.76 0.53 17.69
C ASP A 176 -2.90 0.63 16.44
N VAL A 177 -1.59 0.77 16.62
CA VAL A 177 -0.60 0.82 15.53
C VAL A 177 0.33 -0.38 15.64
N GLU A 178 0.51 -1.11 14.55
CA GLU A 178 1.51 -2.17 14.43
C GLU A 178 2.80 -1.64 13.83
N VAL A 179 3.93 -2.13 14.35
CA VAL A 179 5.26 -1.88 13.81
C VAL A 179 6.00 -3.19 13.62
N ASP A 180 6.69 -3.29 12.49
CA ASP A 180 7.54 -4.43 12.19
C ASP A 180 8.59 -4.04 11.13
N PHE A 181 9.62 -4.87 10.98
CA PHE A 181 10.64 -4.74 9.95
C PHE A 181 10.74 -6.01 9.09
N PHE A 182 11.21 -5.84 7.86
CA PHE A 182 11.33 -6.93 6.91
C PHE A 182 12.58 -6.79 6.06
N ASP A 183 13.35 -7.86 5.98
CA ASP A 183 14.54 -7.98 5.13
C ASP A 183 14.11 -8.42 3.73
N LEU A 184 14.37 -7.58 2.72
CA LEU A 184 13.90 -7.77 1.34
C LEU A 184 14.97 -8.29 0.40
N GLY A 185 16.21 -7.84 0.58
CA GLY A 185 17.28 -8.04 -0.40
C GLY A 185 18.64 -8.18 0.25
N LYS A 186 19.54 -8.88 -0.46
CA LYS A 186 20.92 -9.14 -0.04
C LYS A 186 21.82 -9.01 -1.26
N LEU A 187 22.94 -8.31 -1.11
CA LEU A 187 23.99 -8.22 -2.13
C LEU A 187 25.35 -8.38 -1.45
N THR A 188 26.21 -9.21 -2.02
CA THR A 188 27.60 -9.34 -1.57
C THR A 188 28.47 -8.55 -2.53
N ASP A 189 29.34 -7.71 -1.99
CA ASP A 189 30.18 -6.76 -2.72
C ASP A 189 31.59 -6.85 -2.13
N GLU A 190 32.44 -7.62 -2.80
CA GLU A 190 33.76 -8.02 -2.29
C GLU A 190 34.70 -6.83 -2.07
N SER A 191 34.42 -5.69 -2.70
CA SER A 191 35.15 -4.43 -2.50
C SER A 191 35.03 -3.84 -1.08
N LEU A 192 34.05 -4.30 -0.28
CA LEU A 192 33.76 -3.77 1.06
C LEU A 192 34.50 -4.52 2.19
N GLY A 193 35.42 -5.42 1.85
CA GLY A 193 36.22 -6.17 2.82
C GLY A 193 35.45 -7.29 3.54
N PRO A 194 35.81 -7.65 4.79
CA PRO A 194 35.29 -8.85 5.46
C PRO A 194 33.78 -8.78 5.77
N ARG A 195 33.21 -7.58 5.90
CA ARG A 195 31.76 -7.34 5.98
C ARG A 195 31.26 -6.84 4.63
N ASN A 196 31.22 -7.73 3.66
CA ASN A 196 30.88 -7.44 2.26
C ASN A 196 29.40 -7.51 1.92
N THR A 197 28.51 -7.81 2.86
CA THR A 197 27.09 -8.02 2.56
C THR A 197 26.25 -6.81 2.91
N LYS A 198 25.66 -6.19 1.88
CA LYS A 198 24.64 -5.14 1.96
C LYS A 198 23.24 -5.78 2.04
N TRP A 199 22.36 -5.19 2.84
CA TRP A 199 20.98 -5.62 3.01
C TRP A 199 20.00 -4.52 2.65
N GLU A 200 18.91 -4.89 2.00
CA GLU A 200 17.75 -4.02 1.82
C GLU A 200 16.73 -4.35 2.91
N GLN A 201 16.66 -3.50 3.95
CA GLN A 201 15.73 -3.67 5.06
C GLN A 201 14.73 -2.51 5.09
N TRP A 202 13.46 -2.82 5.33
CA TRP A 202 12.38 -1.83 5.43
C TRP A 202 11.62 -2.03 6.73
N GLY A 203 11.23 -0.93 7.36
CA GLY A 203 10.25 -0.97 8.43
C GLY A 203 8.92 -0.41 7.98
N GLY A 204 7.86 -0.82 8.66
CA GLY A 204 6.52 -0.33 8.42
C GLY A 204 5.78 0.01 9.69
N LEU A 205 4.85 0.95 9.57
CA LEU A 205 3.87 1.32 10.58
C LEU A 205 2.48 1.25 9.96
N VAL A 206 1.52 0.67 10.65
CA VAL A 206 0.13 0.62 10.17
C VAL A 206 -0.85 0.66 11.32
N GLN A 207 -1.84 1.53 11.23
CA GLN A 207 -2.98 1.53 12.14
C GLN A 207 -3.92 0.38 11.79
N ARG A 208 -4.32 -0.39 12.80
CA ARG A 208 -5.28 -1.47 12.63
C ARG A 208 -6.62 -0.91 12.13
N GLY A 209 -7.23 -1.61 11.18
CA GLY A 209 -8.50 -1.20 10.57
C GLY A 209 -8.39 -0.02 9.59
N CYS A 210 -7.20 0.54 9.38
CA CYS A 210 -6.95 1.63 8.44
C CYS A 210 -5.75 1.28 7.53
N PRO A 211 -5.94 0.44 6.50
CA PRO A 211 -4.84 0.02 5.62
C PRO A 211 -4.13 1.20 4.95
N SER A 212 -4.87 2.26 4.61
CA SER A 212 -4.36 3.52 4.04
C SER A 212 -3.39 4.27 4.94
N SER A 213 -3.29 3.91 6.22
CA SER A 213 -2.30 4.45 7.13
C SER A 213 -0.93 3.77 7.02
N LEU A 214 -0.76 2.71 6.20
CA LEU A 214 0.53 2.01 6.11
C LEU A 214 1.65 2.98 5.67
N CYS A 215 2.63 3.25 6.51
CA CYS A 215 3.83 4.00 6.17
C CYS A 215 5.03 3.06 6.14
N LEU A 216 5.85 3.18 5.10
CA LEU A 216 7.07 2.40 4.94
C LEU A 216 8.26 3.33 4.91
N PHE A 217 9.32 2.93 5.61
CA PHE A 217 10.59 3.64 5.69
C PHE A 217 11.73 2.66 5.45
N ARG A 218 12.67 3.08 4.62
CA ARG A 218 13.87 2.32 4.31
C ARG A 218 14.84 2.44 5.49
N LEU A 219 15.42 1.32 5.90
CA LEU A 219 16.39 1.25 6.99
C LEU A 219 17.82 1.15 6.44
N ASN A 220 18.79 1.53 7.25
CA ASN A 220 20.21 1.42 6.92
C ASN A 220 20.92 0.42 7.86
N PRO A 221 20.72 -0.89 7.64
CA PRO A 221 21.35 -1.92 8.45
C PRO A 221 22.87 -1.91 8.34
N LYS A 222 23.56 -2.51 9.33
CA LYS A 222 25.03 -2.70 9.23
C LYS A 222 25.36 -3.71 8.13
N LEU A 223 26.52 -3.52 7.50
CA LEU A 223 27.10 -4.56 6.67
C LEU A 223 27.38 -5.82 7.49
N THR A 224 27.17 -6.98 6.87
CA THR A 224 27.43 -8.27 7.50
C THR A 224 28.41 -9.10 6.69
N THR A 225 28.84 -10.22 7.24
CA THR A 225 29.55 -11.26 6.47
C THR A 225 28.57 -11.99 5.55
N LYS A 226 29.10 -12.65 4.50
CA LYS A 226 28.33 -13.42 3.51
C LYS A 226 27.42 -14.50 4.11
N ARG A 227 27.84 -15.14 5.21
CA ARG A 227 27.09 -16.22 5.88
C ARG A 227 26.09 -15.74 6.94
N ALA A 228 26.00 -14.43 7.19
CA ALA A 228 25.06 -13.91 8.18
C ALA A 228 23.61 -14.22 7.75
N PRO A 229 22.74 -14.63 8.71
CA PRO A 229 21.35 -14.96 8.42
C PRO A 229 20.49 -13.72 8.12
N GLY A 230 20.96 -12.53 8.50
CA GLY A 230 20.29 -11.25 8.33
C GLY A 230 21.13 -10.11 8.90
N PRO A 231 20.72 -8.85 8.67
CA PRO A 231 21.38 -7.67 9.25
C PRO A 231 21.12 -7.50 10.76
N GLY A 232 20.24 -8.31 11.32
CA GLY A 232 19.75 -8.18 12.69
C GLY A 232 18.56 -7.22 12.81
N PRO A 233 18.04 -7.04 14.03
CA PRO A 233 16.89 -6.19 14.28
C PRO A 233 17.20 -4.71 14.06
N ILE A 234 16.16 -3.91 13.82
CA ILE A 234 16.26 -2.45 13.76
C ILE A 234 17.01 -1.89 14.98
N LYS A 235 17.88 -0.90 14.76
CA LYS A 235 18.62 -0.25 15.84
C LYS A 235 17.73 0.72 16.59
N LYS A 236 18.02 0.91 17.88
CA LYS A 236 17.30 1.87 18.73
C LYS A 236 17.43 3.31 18.22
N VAL A 237 18.59 3.68 17.65
CA VAL A 237 18.84 5.02 17.07
C VAL A 237 17.97 5.28 15.85
N ASP A 238 17.89 4.32 14.92
CA ASP A 238 17.05 4.43 13.72
C ASP A 238 15.57 4.51 14.10
N TRP A 239 15.15 3.64 15.02
CA TRP A 239 13.79 3.63 15.55
C TRP A 239 13.42 4.95 16.23
N ALA A 240 14.32 5.56 17.01
CA ALA A 240 14.03 6.79 17.73
C ALA A 240 13.60 7.93 16.80
N VAL A 241 14.27 8.08 15.65
CA VAL A 241 13.94 9.10 14.65
C VAL A 241 12.54 8.87 14.08
N ILE A 242 12.24 7.63 13.69
CA ILE A 242 10.95 7.24 13.12
C ILE A 242 9.83 7.43 14.15
N ALA A 243 10.05 6.95 15.37
CA ALA A 243 9.04 6.99 16.42
C ALA A 243 8.74 8.42 16.87
N LYS A 244 9.77 9.27 16.99
CA LYS A 244 9.59 10.70 17.28
C LYS A 244 8.76 11.39 16.18
N LYS A 245 9.05 11.09 14.91
CA LYS A 245 8.36 11.69 13.76
C LYS A 245 6.89 11.25 13.65
N HIS A 246 6.61 9.96 13.84
CA HIS A 246 5.32 9.38 13.49
C HIS A 246 4.38 9.12 14.68
N LEU A 247 4.92 8.94 15.89
CA LEU A 247 4.17 8.43 17.06
C LEU A 247 4.19 9.35 18.28
N ALA A 248 5.22 10.18 18.46
CA ALA A 248 5.31 11.04 19.64
C ALA A 248 4.07 11.93 19.79
N ASN A 249 3.54 11.99 21.01
CA ASN A 249 2.38 12.81 21.39
C ASN A 249 1.05 12.44 20.70
N ARG A 250 0.92 11.22 20.14
CA ARG A 250 -0.24 10.84 19.31
C ARG A 250 -1.23 9.87 19.95
N LYS A 251 -1.18 9.66 21.28
CA LYS A 251 -2.03 8.69 22.02
C LYS A 251 -2.12 7.36 21.27
N VAL A 252 -1.05 6.57 21.27
CA VAL A 252 -0.94 5.33 20.48
C VAL A 252 -0.72 4.12 21.37
N VAL A 253 -1.37 3.00 21.02
CA VAL A 253 -0.99 1.67 21.51
C VAL A 253 -0.16 0.99 20.41
N LEU A 254 1.15 0.87 20.66
CA LEU A 254 2.11 0.30 19.72
C LEU A 254 2.23 -1.20 19.93
N HIS A 255 2.00 -1.98 18.89
CA HIS A 255 2.10 -3.44 18.88
C HIS A 255 3.30 -3.88 18.02
N SER A 256 4.21 -4.69 18.58
CA SER A 256 5.41 -5.16 17.87
C SER A 256 5.73 -6.65 18.11
N ASP A 257 6.68 -7.18 17.35
CA ASP A 257 7.31 -8.51 17.53
C ASP A 257 8.20 -8.63 18.79
N GLY A 258 8.47 -7.50 19.46
CA GLY A 258 9.25 -7.46 20.69
C GLY A 258 10.75 -7.24 20.48
N ALA A 259 11.19 -6.79 19.30
CA ALA A 259 12.55 -6.32 19.11
C ALA A 259 12.91 -5.23 20.15
N ARG A 260 14.14 -5.31 20.71
CA ARG A 260 14.59 -4.44 21.81
C ARG A 260 14.48 -2.95 21.48
N ALA A 261 14.66 -2.54 20.23
CA ALA A 261 14.55 -1.15 19.82
C ALA A 261 13.16 -0.55 20.14
N TYR A 262 12.08 -1.32 19.98
CA TYR A 262 10.71 -0.85 20.22
C TYR A 262 10.37 -0.58 21.69
N THR A 263 11.23 -1.02 22.63
CA THR A 263 11.09 -0.72 24.06
C THR A 263 11.42 0.74 24.43
N LEU A 264 11.86 1.55 23.46
CA LEU A 264 12.10 2.97 23.66
C LEU A 264 10.83 3.64 24.21
N LYS A 265 10.95 4.31 25.37
CA LYS A 265 9.85 5.08 25.96
C LYS A 265 9.60 6.33 25.11
N ILE A 266 8.37 6.48 24.64
CA ILE A 266 7.93 7.61 23.83
C ILE A 266 6.70 8.25 24.50
N PRO A 267 6.65 9.58 24.63
CA PRO A 267 5.49 10.27 25.21
C PRO A 267 4.18 9.90 24.52
N GLN A 268 3.15 9.61 25.33
CA GLN A 268 1.82 9.20 24.88
C GLN A 268 1.77 7.94 24.00
N VAL A 269 2.77 7.06 24.11
CA VAL A 269 2.78 5.75 23.47
C VAL A 269 2.82 4.66 24.53
N LYS A 270 1.94 3.66 24.41
CA LYS A 270 1.93 2.46 25.25
C LYS A 270 2.33 1.27 24.40
N HIS A 271 3.39 0.58 24.80
CA HIS A 271 3.96 -0.53 24.04
C HIS A 271 3.44 -1.89 24.52
N CYS A 272 3.08 -2.72 23.55
CA CYS A 272 2.70 -4.12 23.71
C CYS A 272 3.48 -4.96 22.71
N ASN A 273 3.83 -6.18 23.08
CA ASN A 273 4.54 -7.08 22.19
C ASN A 273 4.07 -8.53 22.30
N VAL A 274 4.39 -9.30 21.26
CA VAL A 274 4.24 -10.75 21.22
C VAL A 274 5.56 -11.34 20.74
N VAL A 275 6.12 -12.28 21.51
CA VAL A 275 7.37 -12.94 21.15
C VAL A 275 7.07 -14.22 20.38
N HIS A 276 7.43 -14.25 19.10
CA HIS A 276 7.25 -15.42 18.22
C HIS A 276 8.35 -16.47 18.40
N LYS A 277 8.59 -16.90 19.65
CA LYS A 277 9.59 -17.93 19.98
C LYS A 277 8.93 -19.17 20.55
N LYS A 278 9.32 -20.35 20.06
CA LYS A 278 8.99 -21.62 20.73
C LYS A 278 9.56 -21.59 22.14
N LYS A 279 8.78 -22.01 23.12
CA LYS A 279 9.24 -22.11 24.51
C LYS A 279 9.28 -23.57 24.90
N LYS A 280 10.38 -23.98 25.53
CA LYS A 280 10.46 -25.26 26.23
C LYS A 280 9.76 -25.05 27.57
N VAL A 281 8.67 -25.76 27.80
CA VAL A 281 7.92 -25.73 29.06
C VAL A 281 7.74 -27.14 29.57
N THR A 282 7.82 -27.30 30.88
CA THR A 282 7.54 -28.59 31.53
C THR A 282 6.04 -28.74 31.62
N VAL A 283 5.50 -29.76 30.95
CA VAL A 283 4.09 -30.13 31.01
C VAL A 283 4.05 -31.55 31.53
N ASN A 284 3.45 -31.74 32.71
CA ASN A 284 3.39 -33.04 33.40
C ASN A 284 4.77 -33.69 33.59
N GLY A 285 5.75 -32.94 34.10
CA GLY A 285 7.11 -33.44 34.37
C GLY A 285 8.00 -33.64 33.12
N LYS A 286 7.45 -33.57 31.91
CA LYS A 286 8.22 -33.72 30.65
C LYS A 286 8.42 -32.37 29.97
N ALA A 287 9.63 -32.12 29.49
CA ALA A 287 9.93 -30.88 28.80
C ALA A 287 9.43 -30.94 27.34
N GLN A 288 8.44 -30.10 27.01
CA GLN A 288 7.82 -30.05 25.70
C GLN A 288 8.06 -28.69 25.02
N TRP A 289 8.30 -28.72 23.71
CA TRP A 289 8.35 -27.51 22.90
C TRP A 289 6.95 -27.05 22.52
N VAL A 290 6.51 -25.94 23.12
CA VAL A 290 5.21 -25.34 22.81
C VAL A 290 5.35 -24.30 21.70
N LYS A 291 4.40 -24.35 20.75
CA LYS A 291 4.32 -23.41 19.63
C LYS A 291 4.14 -21.97 20.16
N PRO A 292 4.70 -20.96 19.48
CA PRO A 292 4.53 -19.58 19.88
C PRO A 292 3.06 -19.16 19.84
N HIS A 293 2.67 -18.32 20.79
CA HIS A 293 1.43 -17.57 20.68
C HIS A 293 1.66 -16.38 19.76
N TYR A 294 0.81 -16.22 18.75
CA TYR A 294 0.84 -15.09 17.81
C TYR A 294 0.00 -13.90 18.27
N THR A 295 -0.74 -14.06 19.37
CA THR A 295 -1.47 -12.96 20.02
C THR A 295 -1.40 -13.08 21.53
N LYS A 296 -1.47 -11.94 22.22
CA LYS A 296 -1.55 -11.88 23.69
C LYS A 296 -2.45 -10.74 24.11
N VAL A 297 -3.35 -10.95 25.07
CA VAL A 297 -4.19 -9.86 25.61
C VAL A 297 -3.40 -9.09 26.67
N TYR A 298 -3.40 -7.77 26.58
CA TYR A 298 -2.81 -6.85 27.54
C TYR A 298 -3.91 -5.98 28.15
N THR A 299 -3.74 -5.62 29.43
CA THR A 299 -4.53 -4.57 30.08
C THR A 299 -3.60 -3.39 30.36
N ILE A 300 -3.77 -2.30 29.60
CA ILE A 300 -2.91 -1.11 29.66
C ILE A 300 -3.57 -0.08 30.57
N LYS A 301 -2.79 0.53 31.48
CA LYS A 301 -3.20 1.72 32.22
C LYS A 301 -2.87 2.99 31.42
N LEU A 302 -3.89 3.75 31.08
CA LEU A 302 -3.77 5.02 30.37
C LEU A 302 -3.41 6.16 31.34
N PRO A 303 -2.92 7.32 30.86
CA PRO A 303 -2.57 8.47 31.70
C PRO A 303 -3.75 9.01 32.52
N ASP A 304 -4.97 8.89 32.00
CA ASP A 304 -6.23 9.24 32.68
C ASP A 304 -6.73 8.16 33.66
N ARG A 305 -5.85 7.22 34.05
CA ARG A 305 -6.12 6.08 34.94
C ARG A 305 -7.10 5.04 34.40
N ARG A 306 -7.69 5.23 33.21
CA ARG A 306 -8.55 4.21 32.57
C ARG A 306 -7.74 2.97 32.19
N ARG A 307 -8.38 1.80 32.20
CA ARG A 307 -7.78 0.52 31.78
C ARG A 307 -8.29 0.14 30.40
N LEU A 308 -7.36 -0.17 29.50
CA LEU A 308 -7.66 -0.53 28.13
C LEU A 308 -7.22 -1.98 27.87
N LYS A 309 -8.18 -2.87 27.58
CA LYS A 309 -7.87 -4.24 27.16
C LYS A 309 -7.63 -4.29 25.65
N VAL A 310 -6.45 -4.74 25.25
CA VAL A 310 -6.05 -4.85 23.83
C VAL A 310 -5.48 -6.22 23.52
N LYS A 311 -5.66 -6.70 22.29
CA LYS A 311 -5.00 -7.92 21.80
C LYS A 311 -3.73 -7.53 21.03
N SER A 312 -2.56 -7.85 21.54
CA SER A 312 -1.27 -7.61 20.90
C SER A 312 -0.95 -8.65 19.81
N GLY A 313 -0.11 -8.25 18.85
CA GLY A 313 0.35 -9.01 17.68
C GLY A 313 0.60 -8.10 16.48
N THR A 314 1.29 -8.60 15.45
CA THR A 314 1.69 -7.86 14.22
C THR A 314 0.97 -8.37 12.96
N GLN A 315 -0.22 -8.94 13.10
CA GLN A 315 -0.87 -9.67 12.02
C GLN A 315 -1.35 -8.80 10.85
N VAL A 316 -1.60 -7.49 11.05
CA VAL A 316 -1.98 -6.59 9.96
C VAL A 316 -0.78 -6.24 9.10
N ILE A 317 0.36 -5.92 9.72
CA ILE A 317 1.59 -5.61 9.00
C ILE A 317 2.23 -6.87 8.37
N ASP A 318 2.14 -8.03 9.04
CA ASP A 318 2.57 -9.32 8.48
C ASP A 318 1.84 -9.66 7.18
N ARG A 319 0.55 -9.33 7.08
CA ARG A 319 -0.22 -9.48 5.83
C ARG A 319 0.31 -8.59 4.72
N PHE A 320 0.74 -7.37 5.04
CA PHE A 320 1.39 -6.51 4.05
C PHE A 320 2.71 -7.13 3.59
N TRP A 321 3.56 -7.61 4.50
CA TRP A 321 4.81 -8.29 4.13
C TRP A 321 4.59 -9.54 3.29
N GLY A 322 3.53 -10.31 3.56
CA GLY A 322 3.11 -11.42 2.71
C GLY A 322 2.73 -10.95 1.30
N THR A 323 1.94 -9.88 1.20
CA THR A 323 1.57 -9.27 -0.09
C THR A 323 2.81 -8.78 -0.85
N LEU A 324 3.73 -8.11 -0.16
CA LEU A 324 4.96 -7.59 -0.73
C LEU A 324 5.86 -8.72 -1.26
N ARG A 325 5.98 -9.83 -0.52
CA ARG A 325 6.70 -11.03 -0.99
C ARG A 325 6.11 -11.57 -2.29
N THR A 326 4.78 -11.61 -2.42
CA THR A 326 4.12 -12.04 -3.66
C THR A 326 4.44 -11.10 -4.82
N VAL A 327 4.34 -9.78 -4.62
CA VAL A 327 4.65 -8.77 -5.65
C VAL A 327 6.12 -8.86 -6.09
N LEU A 328 7.03 -9.11 -5.16
CA LEU A 328 8.47 -9.17 -5.41
C LEU A 328 8.99 -10.57 -5.76
N LYS A 329 8.12 -11.57 -5.95
CA LYS A 329 8.54 -12.98 -6.16
C LYS A 329 9.55 -13.11 -7.31
N ASN A 330 9.29 -12.44 -8.43
CA ASN A 330 10.11 -12.50 -9.65
C ASN A 330 10.86 -11.18 -9.92
N SER A 331 11.08 -10.37 -8.89
CA SER A 331 11.71 -9.07 -9.03
C SER A 331 13.14 -9.10 -8.50
N SER A 332 14.06 -8.43 -9.19
CA SER A 332 15.38 -8.13 -8.64
C SER A 332 15.24 -7.38 -7.32
N ARG A 333 15.99 -7.82 -6.31
CA ARG A 333 15.98 -7.25 -4.95
C ARG A 333 17.33 -6.67 -4.56
N VAL A 334 18.05 -6.13 -5.56
CA VAL A 334 19.33 -5.46 -5.35
C VAL A 334 19.13 -4.28 -4.39
N PRO A 335 19.86 -4.22 -3.26
CA PRO A 335 19.79 -3.11 -2.33
C PRO A 335 20.07 -1.78 -3.01
N GLY A 336 19.25 -0.76 -2.71
CA GLY A 336 19.37 0.58 -3.30
C GLY A 336 18.77 0.75 -4.69
N SER A 337 18.26 -0.32 -5.31
CA SER A 337 17.64 -0.21 -6.63
C SER A 337 16.37 0.65 -6.59
N GLN A 338 16.33 1.69 -7.42
CA GLN A 338 15.14 2.52 -7.61
C GLN A 338 13.94 1.70 -8.13
N GLN A 339 14.20 0.64 -8.91
CA GLN A 339 13.15 -0.25 -9.38
C GLN A 339 12.51 -1.02 -8.22
N LEU A 340 13.31 -1.47 -7.25
CA LEU A 340 12.83 -2.14 -6.06
C LEU A 340 12.00 -1.19 -5.19
N VAL A 341 12.49 0.03 -4.96
CA VAL A 341 11.75 1.08 -4.24
C VAL A 341 10.37 1.31 -4.87
N ARG A 342 10.31 1.51 -6.20
CA ARG A 342 9.04 1.72 -6.92
C ARG A 342 8.07 0.54 -6.76
N LYS A 343 8.56 -0.69 -6.82
CA LYS A 343 7.71 -1.89 -6.62
C LYS A 343 7.16 -1.97 -5.20
N ILE A 344 7.98 -1.63 -4.19
CA ILE A 344 7.54 -1.56 -2.79
C ILE A 344 6.41 -0.53 -2.64
N ARG A 345 6.55 0.65 -3.25
CA ARG A 345 5.55 1.71 -3.19
C ARG A 345 4.28 1.37 -3.94
N SER A 346 4.39 0.68 -5.08
CA SER A 346 3.21 0.18 -5.79
C SER A 346 2.44 -0.85 -4.97
N ALA A 347 3.15 -1.75 -4.28
CA ALA A 347 2.55 -2.69 -3.33
C ALA A 347 1.87 -1.96 -2.16
N GLN A 348 2.51 -0.92 -1.62
CA GLN A 348 1.96 -0.06 -0.56
C GLN A 348 0.65 0.61 -1.01
N PHE A 349 0.62 1.22 -2.20
CA PHE A 349 -0.58 1.84 -2.76
C PHE A 349 -1.72 0.83 -2.95
N THR A 350 -1.39 -0.36 -3.45
CA THR A 350 -2.36 -1.45 -3.62
C THR A 350 -2.92 -1.91 -2.28
N TYR A 351 -2.10 -1.92 -1.23
CA TYR A 351 -2.52 -2.26 0.11
C TYR A 351 -3.42 -1.17 0.72
N TRP A 352 -3.10 0.11 0.54
CA TRP A 352 -3.92 1.25 0.99
C TRP A 352 -5.34 1.18 0.44
N ASN A 353 -5.46 0.85 -0.84
CA ASN A 353 -6.71 0.88 -1.59
C ASN A 353 -7.34 -0.51 -1.77
N ARG A 354 -6.92 -1.51 -0.99
CA ARG A 354 -7.33 -2.91 -1.17
C ARG A 354 -8.83 -3.17 -1.08
N ASN A 355 -9.56 -2.32 -0.36
CA ASN A 355 -11.01 -2.39 -0.17
C ASN A 355 -11.77 -1.37 -1.05
N SER A 356 -11.09 -0.76 -2.00
CA SER A 356 -11.66 0.25 -2.89
C SER A 356 -11.44 -0.13 -4.34
N ASN A 357 -12.24 0.46 -5.23
CA ASN A 357 -12.02 0.39 -6.65
C ASN A 357 -10.67 1.06 -6.98
N MET A 358 -9.71 0.27 -7.45
CA MET A 358 -8.34 0.73 -7.64
C MET A 358 -8.23 1.79 -8.73
N TRP A 359 -8.98 1.65 -9.83
CA TRP A 359 -9.01 2.64 -10.91
C TRP A 359 -9.47 4.02 -10.41
N LYS A 360 -10.57 4.06 -9.66
CA LYS A 360 -11.06 5.30 -9.02
C LYS A 360 -10.08 5.84 -7.98
N ALA A 361 -9.36 4.97 -7.27
CA ALA A 361 -8.31 5.40 -6.34
C ALA A 361 -7.13 6.05 -7.07
N THR A 362 -6.71 5.50 -8.21
CA THR A 362 -5.70 6.10 -9.11
C THR A 362 -6.16 7.45 -9.63
N GLY A 363 -7.41 7.58 -10.10
CA GLY A 363 -7.98 8.86 -10.53
C GLY A 363 -7.93 9.92 -9.44
N ARG A 364 -8.36 9.59 -8.21
CA ARG A 364 -8.24 10.52 -7.07
C ARG A 364 -6.80 10.93 -6.75
N MET A 365 -5.83 10.02 -6.88
CA MET A 365 -4.42 10.35 -6.70
C MET A 365 -3.94 11.33 -7.78
N ILE A 366 -4.22 11.06 -9.04
CA ILE A 366 -3.82 11.92 -10.16
C ILE A 366 -4.46 13.29 -10.02
N HIS A 367 -5.77 13.34 -9.73
CA HIS A 367 -6.48 14.59 -9.49
C HIS A 367 -5.87 15.41 -8.35
N SER A 368 -5.41 14.79 -7.25
CA SER A 368 -4.74 15.53 -6.17
C SER A 368 -3.42 16.15 -6.61
N LEU A 369 -2.70 15.53 -7.56
CA LEU A 369 -1.47 16.12 -8.12
C LEU A 369 -1.77 17.37 -8.96
N PHE A 370 -2.94 17.44 -9.59
CA PHE A 370 -3.38 18.60 -10.37
C PHE A 370 -3.85 19.80 -9.53
N GLN A 371 -4.15 19.61 -8.24
CA GLN A 371 -4.61 20.70 -7.36
C GLN A 371 -3.47 21.33 -6.56
N ILE A 372 -2.27 20.74 -6.60
CA ILE A 372 -1.09 21.23 -5.89
C ILE A 372 -0.25 22.18 -6.78
N ASN A 373 -0.58 22.26 -8.07
CA ASN A 373 -0.11 23.27 -9.02
C ASN A 373 -1.27 24.20 -9.38
#